data_AF-A0A418RGV5-F1
#
_entry.id   AF-A0A418RGV5-F1
#
_cell.length_a   1.000
_cell.length_b   1.000
_cell.length_c   1.000
_cell.angle_alpha   90.00
_cell.angle_beta   90.00
_cell.angle_gamma   90.00
#
_symmetry.space_group_name_H-M   'P 1'
#
loop_
_entity.id
_entity.type
_entity.pdbx_description
1 polymer ?
#
loop_
_entity_poly.entity_id
_entity_poly.type
_entity_poly.pdbx_seq_one_letter_code
_entity_poly.pdbx_strand_id
1 'polypeptide(L)' 'MNGNSIRITHHFDDCRDKKDNFLLDLSVSGHADYLVTGDDDLLTLNPFYGIQIVSYRTFQDFLSAN' A
#
# COMPACT_ATOMS: atom_id res chain seq x y z
N MET A 1 -10.09 -16.52 -14.93
CA MET A 1 -9.32 -15.39 -14.39
C MET A 1 -7.88 -15.86 -14.24
N ASN A 2 -6.93 -15.24 -14.94
CA ASN A 2 -5.51 -15.59 -14.83
C ASN A 2 -4.88 -14.62 -13.84
N GLY A 3 -4.77 -15.04 -12.57
CA GLY A 3 -4.05 -14.26 -11.55
C GLY A 3 -2.57 -14.64 -11.55
N ASN A 4 -1.68 -13.66 -11.58
CA ASN A 4 -0.28 -13.89 -11.29
C ASN A 4 -0.07 -13.82 -9.77
N SER A 5 0.48 -14.89 -9.18
CA SER A 5 0.84 -14.89 -7.77
C SER A 5 2.08 -14.04 -7.54
N ILE A 6 2.05 -13.20 -6.51
CA ILE A 6 3.22 -12.46 -6.02
C ILE A 6 3.83 -13.26 -4.88
N ARG A 7 5.15 -13.49 -4.94
CA ARG A 7 5.90 -14.05 -3.83
C ARG A 7 6.28 -12.91 -2.88
N ILE A 8 5.92 -13.03 -1.61
CA ILE A 8 6.34 -12.09 -0.57
C ILE A 8 7.84 -12.23 -0.34
N THR A 9 8.56 -11.11 -0.44
CA THR A 9 10.02 -11.00 -0.28
C THR A 9 10.42 -10.06 0.86
N HIS A 10 9.50 -9.24 1.34
CA HIS A 10 9.68 -8.30 2.44
C HIS A 10 8.63 -8.53 3.52
N HIS A 11 9.04 -8.35 4.78
CA HIS A 11 8.18 -8.45 5.95
C HIS A 11 8.37 -7.23 6.85
N PHE A 12 7.27 -6.57 7.18
CA PHE A 12 7.25 -5.33 7.95
C PHE A 12 6.44 -5.50 9.24
N ASP A 13 6.76 -4.65 10.21
CA ASP A 13 6.05 -4.62 11.49
C ASP A 13 5.69 -3.18 11.91
N ASP A 14 5.59 -2.29 10.93
CA ASP A 14 5.50 -0.85 11.10
C ASP A 14 4.07 -0.36 11.36
N CYS A 15 3.05 -1.09 10.90
CA CYS A 15 1.66 -0.73 11.17
C CYS A 15 1.34 -0.92 12.66
N ARG A 16 0.62 0.05 13.24
CA ARG A 16 0.11 -0.05 14.61
C ARG A 16 -0.88 -1.20 14.75
N ASP A 17 -1.74 -1.40 13.75
CA ASP A 17 -2.55 -2.60 13.63
C ASP A 17 -1.74 -3.70 12.93
N LYS A 18 -1.24 -4.63 13.73
CA LYS A 18 -0.36 -5.73 13.29
C LYS A 18 -1.01 -6.64 12.27
N LYS A 19 -2.35 -6.69 12.22
CA LYS A 19 -3.07 -7.50 11.25
C LYS A 19 -2.95 -6.94 9.82
N ASP A 20 -2.60 -5.66 9.67
CA ASP A 20 -2.56 -4.96 8.39
C ASP A 20 -1.15 -4.87 7.79
N ASN A 21 -0.12 -5.34 8.51
CA ASN A 21 1.27 -5.40 8.01
C ASN A 21 1.39 -6.17 6.68
N PHE A 22 0.55 -7.18 6.43
CA PHE A 22 0.59 -7.92 5.16
C PHE A 22 0.33 -7.04 3.93
N LEU A 23 -0.37 -5.91 4.10
CA LEU A 23 -0.57 -4.94 3.02
C LEU A 23 0.74 -4.25 2.66
N LEU A 24 1.56 -3.91 3.66
CA LEU A 24 2.90 -3.36 3.45
C LEU A 24 3.81 -4.40 2.78
N ASP A 25 3.81 -5.64 3.28
CA ASP A 25 4.57 -6.76 2.73
C ASP A 25 4.25 -6.95 1.24
N LEU A 26 2.96 -6.99 0.91
CA LEU A 26 2.47 -7.18 -0.46
C LEU A 26 2.81 -5.99 -1.35
N SER A 27 2.56 -4.77 -0.89
CA SER A 27 2.81 -3.56 -1.68
C SER A 27 4.29 -3.45 -2.07
N VAL A 28 5.22 -3.69 -1.13
CA VAL A 28 6.66 -3.62 -1.43
C VAL A 28 7.12 -4.82 -2.25
N SER A 29 6.71 -6.04 -1.89
CA SER A 29 7.11 -7.25 -2.64
C SER A 29 6.55 -7.27 -4.06
N GLY A 30 5.39 -6.66 -4.27
CA GLY A 30 4.74 -6.52 -5.57
C GLY A 30 5.13 -5.27 -6.36
N HIS A 31 6.03 -4.44 -5.83
CA HIS A 31 6.44 -3.17 -6.45
C HIS A 31 5.28 -2.25 -6.81
N ALA A 32 4.30 -2.13 -5.91
CA ALA A 32 3.15 -1.25 -6.13
C ALA A 32 3.57 0.22 -6.11
N ASP A 33 3.02 1.04 -7.01
CA ASP A 33 3.19 2.49 -6.96
C ASP A 33 2.35 3.13 -5.83
N TYR A 34 1.17 2.56 -5.55
CA TYR A 34 0.21 3.07 -4.58
C TYR A 34 -0.38 1.94 -3.70
N LEU A 35 -0.60 2.24 -2.43
CA LEU A 35 -1.50 1.52 -1.54
C LEU A 35 -2.67 2.45 -1.21
N VAL A 36 -3.85 2.16 -1.79
CA VAL A 36 -5.05 2.98 -1.57
C VAL A 36 -5.84 2.40 -0.40
N THR A 37 -5.98 3.17 0.68
CA THR A 37 -6.65 2.72 1.91
C THR A 37 -7.38 3.86 2.63
N GLY A 38 -8.39 3.53 3.42
CA GLY A 38 -9.05 4.47 4.35
C GLY A 38 -8.59 4.30 5.80
N ASP A 39 -7.62 3.42 6.05
CA ASP A 39 -7.10 3.13 7.37
C ASP A 39 -6.04 4.18 7.79
N ASP A 40 -6.28 4.86 8.91
CA ASP A 40 -5.41 5.93 9.40
C ASP A 40 -4.02 5.42 9.80
N ASP A 41 -3.91 4.19 10.31
CA ASP A 41 -2.62 3.63 10.72
C ASP A 41 -1.70 3.41 9.53
N LEU A 42 -2.24 2.88 8.44
CA LEU A 42 -1.48 2.76 7.19
C LEU A 42 -1.20 4.12 6.56
N LEU A 43 -2.17 5.05 6.56
CA LEU A 43 -1.98 6.39 5.99
C LEU A 43 -0.84 7.17 6.65
N THR A 44 -0.62 6.98 7.96
CA THR A 44 0.49 7.65 8.68
C THR A 44 1.88 7.19 8.23
N LEU A 45 1.98 6.04 7.56
CA LEU A 45 3.23 5.50 7.03
C LEU A 45 3.58 6.05 5.64
N ASN A 46 2.78 6.98 5.07
CA ASN A 46 3.04 7.56 3.77
C ASN A 46 4.22 8.57 3.77
N PRO A 47 5.21 8.44 2.86
CA PRO A 47 5.43 7.34 1.93
C PRO A 47 6.15 6.16 2.59
N PHE A 48 5.87 4.95 2.11
CA PHE A 48 6.47 3.72 2.63
C PHE A 48 7.29 3.01 1.55
N TYR A 49 8.63 2.95 1.70
CA TYR A 49 9.52 2.29 0.73
C TYR A 49 9.32 2.72 -0.73
N GLY A 50 9.02 4.02 -0.95
CA GLY A 50 8.76 4.59 -2.27
C GLY A 50 7.30 4.46 -2.74
N ILE A 51 6.46 3.72 -2.01
CA ILE A 51 5.04 3.53 -2.28
C ILE A 51 4.25 4.68 -1.66
N GLN A 52 3.33 5.24 -2.42
CA GLN A 52 2.39 6.24 -1.92
C GLN A 52 1.21 5.56 -1.23
N ILE A 53 1.06 5.74 0.08
CA ILE A 53 -0.11 5.27 0.83
C ILE A 53 -1.10 6.43 0.91
N VAL A 54 -2.22 6.30 0.22
CA VAL A 54 -3.15 7.43 0.02
C VAL A 54 -4.60 7.03 0.21
N SER A 55 -5.43 8.00 0.56
CA SER A 55 -6.88 7.81 0.59
C SER A 55 -7.43 7.61 -0.82
N TYR A 56 -8.58 6.94 -0.94
CA TYR A 56 -9.28 6.82 -2.22
C TYR A 56 -9.53 8.19 -2.86
N ARG A 57 -9.93 9.19 -2.06
CA ARG A 57 -10.20 10.54 -2.56
C ARG A 57 -8.95 11.19 -3.13
N THR A 58 -7.82 11.10 -2.43
CA THR A 58 -6.53 11.58 -2.92
C THR A 58 -6.12 10.87 -4.21
N PHE A 59 -6.35 9.55 -4.29
CA PHE A 59 -6.05 8.79 -5.49
C PHE A 59 -6.93 9.20 -6.69
N GLN A 60 -8.22 9.50 -6.45
CA GLN A 60 -9.09 10.06 -7.49
C GLN A 60 -8.56 11.39 -8.05
N ASP A 61 -8.07 12.27 -7.17
CA ASP A 61 -7.49 13.55 -7.59
C ASP A 61 -6.30 13.33 -8.54
N PHE A 62 -5.41 12.37 -8.24
CA PHE A 62 -4.28 12.00 -9.12
C PHE A 62 -4.72 11.50 -10.50
N LEU A 63 -5.79 10.71 -10.55
CA LEU A 63 -6.32 10.20 -11.81
C LEU A 63 -6.98 11.29 -12.67
N SER A 64 -7.55 12.32 -12.04
CA SER A 64 -8.19 13.43 -12.74
C SER A 64 -7.20 14.51 -13.22
N ALA A 65 -5.99 14.53 -12.64
CA ALA A 65 -4.94 15.48 -12.98
C ALA A 65 -4.05 15.01 -14.16
N ASN A 66 -4.31 13.83 -14.71
CA ASN A 66 -3.60 13.22 -15.84
C ASN A 66 -4.45 13.14 -17.11
#